data_AF-A0A7S0UZ44-F1
#
_entry.id   AF-A0A7S0UZ44-F1
#
_cell.length_a   1.000
_cell.length_b   1.000
_cell.length_c   1.000
_cell.angle_alpha   90.00
_cell.angle_beta   90.00
_cell.angle_gamma   90.00
#
_symmetry.space_group_name_H-M   'P 1'
#
loop_
_entity.id
_entity.type
_entity.pdbx_description
1 polymer ?
#
loop_
_entity_poly.entity_id
_entity_poly.type
_entity_poly.pdbx_seq_one_letter_code
_entity_poly.pdbx_strand_id
1 'polypeptide(L)'
;EEEEKGEDGDGESNDKNNKNKPKPPTDLNQRDGPNPELNEEFNRQCGLSMPRARIHRGTTGEYVAVRRSPSPSVLHRQLSRLLEKGIRSVAVVLKHAAIYPDHEKLIGSLALDLGFDHVSLSHEVSPVVKMVPRGFTAAADAYLTPCVKRYLNQFAAGFDDGIRNGDVKVMFMQSDGGLSPADRFSGHRAVLSGPAGGYVGYARTTYWKEE
;
A
#
# COMPACT_ATOMS: atom_id res chain seq x y z
N GLU A 1 -61.89 -3.83 33.33
CA GLU A 1 -61.50 -4.53 34.55
C GLU A 1 -60.26 -5.32 34.16
N GLU A 2 -59.02 -4.97 34.51
CA GLU A 2 -58.47 -4.09 35.55
C GLU A 2 -57.15 -3.47 35.02
N GLU A 3 -56.89 -2.22 35.40
CA GLU A 3 -55.54 -1.63 35.51
C GLU A 3 -54.81 -2.34 36.68
N GLU A 4 -53.49 -2.47 36.76
CA GLU A 4 -52.56 -1.39 37.11
C GLU A 4 -51.11 -1.93 37.24
N LYS A 5 -50.13 -1.01 37.12
CA LYS A 5 -48.71 -1.04 37.58
C LYS A 5 -47.73 -1.93 36.79
N GLY A 6 -46.58 -1.46 36.30
CA GLY A 6 -45.79 -0.27 36.63
C GLY A 6 -44.56 -0.71 37.43
N GLU A 7 -43.44 -0.97 36.77
CA GLU A 7 -42.11 -0.95 37.39
C GLU A 7 -41.01 -0.78 36.33
N ASP A 8 -40.30 0.34 36.45
CA ASP A 8 -39.10 0.71 35.72
C ASP A 8 -37.95 -0.24 36.09
N GLY A 9 -37.24 -0.72 35.07
CA GLY A 9 -36.06 -1.57 35.24
C GLY A 9 -35.04 -1.27 34.15
N ASP A 10 -34.01 -0.52 34.54
CA ASP A 10 -32.89 -0.07 33.72
C ASP A 10 -32.22 -1.21 32.93
N GLY A 11 -32.46 -1.22 31.63
CA GLY A 11 -31.72 -2.04 30.68
C GLY A 11 -30.35 -1.42 30.41
N GLU A 12 -29.36 -1.78 31.24
CA GLU A 12 -27.95 -1.51 31.00
C GLU A 12 -27.50 -2.15 29.67
N SER A 13 -27.60 -1.40 28.58
CA SER A 13 -27.05 -1.80 27.27
C SER A 13 -25.53 -1.75 27.33
N ASN A 14 -24.95 -2.94 27.41
CA ASN A 14 -23.53 -3.23 27.53
C ASN A 14 -22.80 -2.91 26.21
N ASP A 15 -22.57 -1.62 25.91
CA ASP A 15 -21.79 -1.18 24.76
C ASP A 15 -20.29 -1.14 25.10
N LYS A 16 -19.73 -2.31 25.39
CA LYS A 16 -18.29 -2.52 25.59
C LYS A 16 -17.67 -3.18 24.37
N ASN A 17 -17.73 -2.57 23.19
CA ASN A 17 -16.79 -2.94 22.12
C ASN A 17 -16.60 -1.89 21.01
N ASN A 18 -16.13 -0.69 21.35
CA ASN A 18 -15.65 0.25 20.34
C ASN A 18 -14.38 1.00 20.79
N LYS A 19 -13.32 0.24 21.11
CA LYS A 19 -11.98 0.81 21.39
C LYS A 19 -10.88 0.37 20.41
N ASN A 20 -11.23 -0.31 19.32
CA ASN A 20 -10.24 -0.82 18.35
C ASN A 20 -10.56 -0.47 16.89
N LYS A 21 -11.14 0.70 16.62
CA LYS A 21 -10.96 1.31 15.29
C LYS A 21 -9.58 1.97 15.24
N PRO A 22 -8.70 1.64 14.28
CA PRO A 22 -7.45 2.37 14.11
C PRO A 22 -7.80 3.84 13.91
N LYS A 23 -7.30 4.70 14.80
CA LYS A 23 -7.43 6.15 14.64
C LYS A 23 -6.88 6.51 13.25
N PRO A 24 -7.57 7.40 12.49
CA PRO A 24 -7.00 7.93 11.26
C PRO A 24 -5.61 8.52 11.57
N PRO A 25 -4.66 8.47 10.63
CA PRO A 25 -3.29 8.85 10.91
C PRO A 25 -3.27 10.28 11.45
N THR A 26 -2.87 10.41 12.72
CA THR A 26 -2.50 11.68 13.33
C THR A 26 -1.56 12.39 12.36
N ASP A 27 -1.91 13.61 11.96
CA ASP A 27 -1.20 14.46 11.00
C ASP A 27 0.31 14.18 11.00
N LEU A 28 0.80 13.48 9.96
CA LEU A 28 2.18 13.01 9.86
C LEU A 28 3.20 14.16 9.89
N ASN A 29 2.78 15.39 9.59
CA ASN A 29 3.62 16.58 9.75
C ASN A 29 4.03 16.81 11.21
N GLN A 30 3.26 16.29 12.18
CA GLN A 30 3.61 16.33 13.61
C GLN A 30 4.64 15.27 13.99
N ARG A 31 4.74 14.17 13.23
CA ARG A 31 5.75 13.11 13.47
C ARG A 31 7.14 13.53 13.02
N ASP A 32 7.23 14.39 12.01
CA ASP A 32 8.49 14.88 11.44
C ASP A 32 9.24 15.87 12.33
N GLY A 33 8.72 16.25 13.51
CA GLY A 33 9.43 17.10 14.46
C GLY A 33 10.72 16.46 15.01
N PRO A 34 11.65 17.26 15.58
CA PRO A 34 12.82 16.70 16.24
C PRO A 34 12.37 15.80 17.41
N ASN A 35 12.89 14.56 17.45
CA ASN A 35 12.62 13.61 18.51
C ASN A 35 13.83 13.53 19.46
N PRO A 36 13.80 14.13 20.65
CA PRO A 36 14.96 14.23 21.53
C PRO A 36 15.52 12.87 21.95
N GLU A 37 14.66 11.89 22.23
CA GLU A 37 15.05 10.55 22.69
C GLU A 37 15.81 9.79 21.60
N LEU A 38 15.26 9.78 20.37
CA LEU A 38 15.94 9.16 19.23
C LEU A 38 17.22 9.92 18.85
N ASN A 39 17.24 11.24 19.04
CA ASN A 39 18.43 12.03 18.79
C ASN A 39 19.57 11.66 19.75
N GLU A 40 19.28 11.44 21.03
CA GLU A 40 20.30 10.98 22.00
C GLU A 40 20.85 9.59 21.67
N GLU A 41 19.98 8.64 21.34
CA GLU A 41 20.38 7.28 20.95
C GLU A 41 21.23 7.29 19.67
N PHE A 42 20.76 8.01 18.64
CA PHE A 42 21.49 8.17 17.39
C PHE A 42 22.85 8.83 17.58
N ASN A 43 22.90 9.93 18.34
CA ASN A 43 24.15 10.64 18.63
C ASN A 43 25.15 9.74 19.36
N ARG A 44 24.67 8.90 20.30
CA ARG A 44 25.50 7.91 21.01
C ARG A 44 26.03 6.83 20.07
N GLN A 45 25.20 6.31 19.17
CA GLN A 45 25.59 5.22 18.27
C GLN A 45 26.53 5.66 17.15
N CYS A 46 26.30 6.84 16.57
CA CYS A 46 27.05 7.31 15.40
C CYS A 46 28.22 8.25 15.75
N GLY A 47 28.38 8.66 17.01
CA GLY A 47 29.40 9.64 17.41
C GLY A 47 29.20 11.03 16.78
N LEU A 48 27.98 11.34 16.33
CA LEU A 48 27.61 12.60 15.71
C LEU A 48 26.83 13.46 16.72
N SER A 49 26.88 14.79 16.57
CA SER A 49 26.04 15.71 17.34
C SER A 49 25.09 16.43 16.41
N MET A 50 23.83 15.98 16.37
CA MET A 50 22.77 16.60 15.56
C MET A 50 21.52 16.93 16.39
N PRO A 51 21.56 17.95 17.27
CA PRO A 51 20.48 18.25 18.21
C PRO A 51 19.17 18.69 17.55
N ARG A 52 19.22 19.16 16.29
CA ARG A 52 18.06 19.62 15.51
C ARG A 52 17.66 18.66 14.37
N ALA A 53 18.32 17.51 14.26
CA ALA A 53 17.93 16.54 13.24
C ALA A 53 16.57 15.93 13.60
N ARG A 54 15.79 15.67 12.56
CA ARG A 54 14.49 14.98 12.66
C ARG A 54 14.79 13.52 12.37
N ILE A 55 15.19 12.80 13.41
CA ILE A 55 15.62 11.40 13.33
C ILE A 55 14.42 10.49 13.56
N HIS A 56 14.26 9.52 12.68
CA HIS A 56 13.23 8.49 12.73
C HIS A 56 13.86 7.12 12.62
N ARG A 57 13.15 6.11 13.13
CA ARG A 57 13.51 4.71 12.93
C ARG A 57 12.79 4.17 11.69
N GLY A 58 13.55 3.64 10.74
CA GLY A 58 13.04 2.99 9.55
C GLY A 58 12.41 1.63 9.85
N THR A 59 11.75 1.05 8.85
CA THR A 59 11.08 -0.26 8.92
C THR A 59 12.05 -1.42 9.21
N THR A 60 13.31 -1.25 8.84
CA THR A 60 14.44 -2.17 9.04
C THR A 60 15.16 -1.95 10.37
N GLY A 61 14.77 -0.95 11.17
CA GLY A 61 15.43 -0.56 12.42
C GLY A 61 16.57 0.46 12.27
N GLU A 62 16.94 0.82 11.04
CA GLU A 62 17.98 1.82 10.75
C GLU A 62 17.49 3.24 11.06
N TYR A 63 18.41 4.16 11.39
CA TYR A 63 18.07 5.56 11.62
C TYR A 63 18.03 6.36 10.32
N VAL A 64 16.99 7.17 10.14
CA VAL A 64 16.80 8.04 8.99
C VAL A 64 16.63 9.47 9.46
N ALA A 65 17.45 10.38 8.92
CA ALA A 65 17.33 11.80 9.16
C ALA A 65 16.50 12.46 8.05
N VAL A 66 15.34 13.03 8.40
CA VAL A 66 14.51 13.77 7.46
C VAL A 66 15.12 15.15 7.24
N ARG A 67 15.81 15.34 6.11
CA ARG A 67 16.39 16.65 5.74
C ARG A 67 15.33 17.66 5.31
N ARG A 68 14.35 17.20 4.52
CA ARG A 68 13.24 18.03 4.01
C ARG A 68 11.99 17.18 3.89
N SER A 69 10.94 17.57 4.61
CA SER A 69 9.62 16.96 4.48
C SER A 69 8.92 17.46 3.20
N PRO A 70 8.08 16.63 2.56
CA PRO A 70 7.23 17.05 1.45
C PRO A 70 6.26 18.14 1.92
N SER A 71 6.09 19.21 1.14
CA SER A 71 5.14 20.28 1.48
C SER A 71 3.76 19.96 0.88
N PRO A 72 2.70 19.79 1.71
CA PRO A 72 1.37 19.43 1.22
C PRO A 72 0.80 20.43 0.21
N SER A 73 1.00 21.74 0.43
CA SER A 73 0.50 22.78 -0.47
C SER A 73 1.21 22.79 -1.83
N VAL A 74 2.50 22.45 -1.87
CA VAL A 74 3.24 22.30 -3.13
C VAL A 74 2.80 21.05 -3.87
N LEU A 75 2.69 19.92 -3.15
CA LEU A 75 2.25 18.65 -3.71
C LEU A 75 0.84 18.77 -4.28
N HIS A 76 -0.09 19.38 -3.54
CA HIS A 76 -1.46 19.59 -3.98
C HIS A 76 -1.49 20.31 -5.33
N ARG A 77 -0.79 21.45 -5.45
CA ARG A 77 -0.71 22.19 -6.72
C ARG A 77 -0.08 21.38 -7.86
N GLN A 78 0.96 20.59 -7.57
CA GLN A 78 1.62 19.77 -8.60
C GLN A 78 0.71 18.62 -9.07
N LEU A 79 0.04 17.94 -8.14
CA LEU A 79 -0.88 16.85 -8.41
C LEU A 79 -2.14 17.34 -9.14
N SER A 80 -2.72 18.47 -8.73
CA SER A 80 -3.85 19.10 -9.45
C SER A 80 -3.51 19.38 -10.92
N ARG A 81 -2.33 19.91 -11.21
CA ARG A 81 -1.87 20.15 -12.59
C ARG A 81 -1.74 18.87 -13.42
N LEU A 82 -1.44 17.73 -12.81
CA LEU A 82 -1.38 16.45 -13.51
C LEU A 82 -2.80 15.95 -13.82
N LEU A 83 -3.75 16.13 -12.90
CA LEU A 83 -5.16 15.81 -13.14
C LEU A 83 -5.76 16.68 -14.26
N GLU A 84 -5.45 17.97 -14.29
CA GLU A 84 -5.84 18.90 -15.36
C GLU A 84 -5.33 18.47 -16.74
N LYS A 85 -4.17 17.79 -16.78
CA LYS A 85 -3.62 17.18 -18.02
C LYS A 85 -4.29 15.86 -18.42
N GLY A 86 -5.27 15.39 -17.66
CA GLY A 86 -5.95 14.12 -17.92
C GLY A 86 -5.23 12.89 -17.37
N ILE A 87 -4.14 13.05 -16.61
CA ILE A 87 -3.47 11.93 -15.96
C ILE A 87 -4.35 11.44 -14.80
N ARG A 88 -4.54 10.13 -14.68
CA ARG A 88 -5.36 9.50 -13.64
C ARG A 88 -4.64 8.44 -12.83
N SER A 89 -3.46 8.01 -13.27
CA SER A 89 -2.62 7.04 -12.57
C SER A 89 -1.22 7.61 -12.38
N VAL A 90 -0.63 7.44 -11.19
CA VAL A 90 0.70 7.94 -10.85
C VAL A 90 1.52 6.93 -10.07
N ALA A 91 2.83 6.91 -10.35
CA ALA A 91 3.81 6.20 -9.53
C ALA A 91 4.55 7.20 -8.63
N VAL A 92 4.64 6.91 -7.33
CA VAL A 92 5.37 7.73 -6.36
C VAL A 92 6.67 7.02 -6.01
N VAL A 93 7.80 7.67 -6.27
CA VAL A 93 9.15 7.10 -6.04
C VAL A 93 10.02 8.13 -5.31
N LEU A 94 10.32 7.87 -4.03
CA LEU A 94 11.23 8.69 -3.23
C LEU A 94 12.51 7.95 -2.88
N LYS A 95 13.60 8.69 -2.66
CA LYS A 95 14.84 8.12 -2.11
C LYS A 95 14.55 7.54 -0.72
N HIS A 96 15.17 6.40 -0.42
CA HIS A 96 15.05 5.69 0.87
C HIS A 96 13.62 5.24 1.25
N ALA A 97 12.64 5.29 0.34
CA ALA A 97 11.27 4.87 0.63
C ALA A 97 11.14 3.41 1.10
N ALA A 98 12.06 2.53 0.69
CA ALA A 98 12.12 1.15 1.16
C ALA A 98 12.36 1.03 2.69
N ILE A 99 13.02 2.03 3.28
CA ILE A 99 13.34 2.08 4.72
C ILE A 99 12.39 3.05 5.44
N TYR A 100 12.05 4.17 4.81
CA TYR A 100 11.17 5.20 5.36
C TYR A 100 10.03 5.52 4.38
N PRO A 101 8.92 4.75 4.45
CA PRO A 101 7.84 4.84 3.47
C PRO A 101 6.86 6.00 3.72
N ASP A 102 6.93 6.65 4.87
CA ASP A 102 5.91 7.60 5.34
C ASP A 102 5.68 8.77 4.37
N HIS A 103 6.75 9.27 3.75
CA HIS A 103 6.62 10.32 2.74
C HIS A 103 5.92 9.84 1.45
N GLU A 104 6.14 8.59 1.02
CA GLU A 104 5.41 8.05 -0.14
C GLU A 104 3.94 7.85 0.20
N LYS A 105 3.64 7.35 1.41
CA LYS A 105 2.27 7.19 1.90
C LYS A 105 1.52 8.51 1.96
N LEU A 106 2.17 9.57 2.44
CA LEU A 106 1.61 10.92 2.48
C LEU A 106 1.28 11.45 1.09
N ILE A 107 2.18 11.29 0.11
CA ILE A 107 1.92 11.70 -1.27
C ILE A 107 0.80 10.85 -1.87
N GLY A 108 0.80 9.55 -1.56
CA GLY A 108 -0.21 8.60 -2.02
C GLY A 108 -1.61 8.95 -1.55
N SER A 109 -1.78 9.21 -0.25
CA SER A 109 -3.07 9.62 0.31
C SER A 109 -3.55 10.92 -0.32
N LEU A 110 -2.67 11.92 -0.43
CA LEU A 110 -3.01 13.20 -1.05
C LEU A 110 -3.41 13.05 -2.53
N ALA A 111 -2.74 12.18 -3.28
CA ALA A 111 -3.10 11.90 -4.66
C ALA A 111 -4.48 11.21 -4.75
N LEU A 112 -4.77 10.23 -3.89
CA LEU A 112 -6.08 9.59 -3.85
C LEU A 112 -7.19 10.60 -3.49
N ASP A 113 -6.95 11.44 -2.47
CA ASP A 113 -7.89 12.47 -2.02
C ASP A 113 -8.19 13.50 -3.11
N LEU A 114 -7.22 13.79 -3.99
CA LEU A 114 -7.39 14.69 -5.13
C LEU A 114 -8.15 14.06 -6.31
N GLY A 115 -8.36 12.74 -6.32
CA GLY A 115 -9.11 12.04 -7.35
C GLY A 115 -8.26 11.34 -8.42
N PHE A 116 -7.05 10.89 -8.09
CA PHE A 116 -6.36 9.91 -8.93
C PHE A 116 -7.03 8.53 -8.81
N ASP A 117 -7.30 7.88 -9.93
CA ASP A 117 -7.93 6.55 -9.98
C ASP A 117 -7.00 5.46 -9.43
N HIS A 118 -5.69 5.63 -9.60
CA HIS A 118 -4.69 4.68 -9.14
C HIS A 118 -3.38 5.34 -8.75
N VAL A 119 -2.78 4.86 -7.67
CA VAL A 119 -1.48 5.31 -7.19
C VAL A 119 -0.65 4.08 -6.84
N SER A 120 0.52 3.95 -7.44
CA SER A 120 1.50 2.93 -7.09
C SER A 120 2.61 3.53 -6.23
N LEU A 121 2.73 3.05 -5.00
CA LEU A 121 3.82 3.44 -4.09
C LEU A 121 5.00 2.51 -4.29
N SER A 122 6.18 3.08 -4.54
CA SER A 122 7.34 2.29 -4.93
C SER A 122 7.79 1.33 -3.83
N HIS A 123 7.65 1.72 -2.56
CA HIS A 123 7.94 0.84 -1.42
C HIS A 123 6.97 -0.34 -1.27
N GLU A 124 5.73 -0.23 -1.75
CA GLU A 124 4.74 -1.32 -1.70
C GLU A 124 4.92 -2.28 -2.88
N VAL A 125 5.17 -1.72 -4.08
CA VAL A 125 5.36 -2.50 -5.30
C VAL A 125 6.69 -3.27 -5.28
N SER A 126 7.77 -2.61 -4.86
CA SER A 126 9.11 -3.22 -4.83
C SER A 126 9.96 -2.61 -3.71
N PRO A 127 9.99 -3.21 -2.50
CA PRO A 127 10.72 -2.69 -1.34
C PRO A 127 12.25 -2.86 -1.43
N VAL A 128 12.85 -2.66 -2.60
CA VAL A 128 14.31 -2.74 -2.80
C VAL A 128 14.94 -1.36 -2.63
N VAL A 129 16.13 -1.26 -2.03
CA VAL A 129 16.81 0.04 -1.80
C VAL A 129 17.14 0.78 -3.11
N LYS A 130 17.42 0.02 -4.18
CA LYS A 130 17.83 0.53 -5.50
C LYS A 130 16.71 1.35 -6.16
N MET A 131 16.80 2.68 -6.09
CA MET A 131 15.74 3.59 -6.54
C MET A 131 15.39 3.47 -8.03
N VAL A 132 16.38 3.34 -8.92
CA VAL A 132 16.14 3.27 -10.38
C VAL A 132 15.32 2.04 -10.77
N PRO A 133 15.76 0.80 -10.47
CA PRO A 133 14.95 -0.38 -10.80
C PRO A 133 13.62 -0.41 -10.03
N ARG A 134 13.58 0.05 -8.77
CA ARG A 134 12.32 0.21 -8.02
C ARG A 134 11.35 1.14 -8.74
N GLY A 135 11.85 2.27 -9.24
CA GLY A 135 11.06 3.25 -9.98
C GLY A 135 10.50 2.69 -11.29
N PHE A 136 11.28 1.89 -12.02
CA PHE A 136 10.78 1.22 -13.22
C PHE A 136 9.63 0.25 -12.91
N THR A 137 9.76 -0.57 -11.86
CA THR A 137 8.67 -1.46 -11.45
C THR A 137 7.43 -0.68 -11.01
N ALA A 138 7.60 0.39 -10.24
CA ALA A 138 6.48 1.25 -9.80
C ALA A 138 5.78 1.94 -10.98
N ALA A 139 6.55 2.42 -11.96
CA ALA A 139 6.00 3.04 -13.18
C ALA A 139 5.23 2.02 -14.05
N ALA A 140 5.80 0.82 -14.22
CA ALA A 140 5.13 -0.26 -14.94
C ALA A 140 3.84 -0.68 -14.23
N ASP A 141 3.86 -0.78 -12.90
CA ASP A 141 2.67 -1.09 -12.11
C ASP A 141 1.58 -0.03 -12.27
N ALA A 142 1.91 1.26 -12.11
CA ALA A 142 0.96 2.36 -12.24
C ALA A 142 0.31 2.40 -13.64
N TYR A 143 1.07 2.05 -14.67
CA TYR A 143 0.57 1.98 -16.03
C TYR A 143 -0.35 0.78 -16.27
N LEU A 144 0.02 -0.40 -15.76
CA LEU A 144 -0.64 -1.67 -16.09
C LEU A 144 -1.81 -2.01 -15.16
N THR A 145 -1.73 -1.70 -13.87
CA THR A 145 -2.74 -2.10 -12.88
C THR A 145 -4.16 -1.63 -13.23
N PRO A 146 -4.39 -0.38 -13.67
CA PRO A 146 -5.74 0.04 -14.09
C PRO A 146 -6.29 -0.76 -15.27
N CYS A 147 -5.44 -1.10 -16.24
CA CYS A 147 -5.79 -1.92 -17.40
C CYS A 147 -6.13 -3.35 -16.97
N VAL A 148 -5.31 -3.94 -16.10
CA VAL A 148 -5.53 -5.28 -15.54
C VAL A 148 -6.83 -5.34 -14.74
N LYS A 149 -7.09 -4.37 -13.85
CA LYS A 149 -8.36 -4.32 -13.09
C LYS A 149 -9.58 -4.24 -14.00
N ARG A 150 -9.52 -3.45 -15.07
CA ARG A 150 -10.60 -3.35 -16.06
C ARG A 150 -10.84 -4.70 -16.75
N TYR A 151 -9.77 -5.37 -17.17
CA TYR A 151 -9.86 -6.70 -17.74
C TYR A 151 -10.49 -7.71 -16.76
N LEU A 152 -10.03 -7.75 -15.51
CA LEU A 152 -10.57 -8.66 -14.50
C LEU A 152 -12.05 -8.41 -14.22
N ASN A 153 -12.46 -7.15 -14.15
CA ASN A 153 -13.87 -6.79 -13.97
C ASN A 153 -14.74 -7.21 -15.16
N GLN A 154 -14.25 -7.02 -16.40
CA GLN A 154 -14.95 -7.47 -17.61
C GLN A 154 -15.00 -8.99 -17.70
N PHE A 155 -13.91 -9.66 -17.34
CA PHE A 155 -13.84 -11.12 -17.26
C PHE A 155 -14.90 -11.64 -16.29
N ALA A 156 -14.94 -11.13 -15.05
CA ALA A 156 -15.91 -11.56 -14.05
C ALA A 156 -17.36 -11.25 -14.46
N ALA A 157 -17.61 -10.17 -15.19
CA ALA A 157 -18.94 -9.83 -15.70
C ALA A 157 -19.45 -10.78 -16.81
N GLY A 158 -18.57 -11.60 -17.40
CA GLY A 158 -18.94 -12.60 -18.41
C GLY A 158 -19.46 -13.92 -17.83
N PHE A 159 -19.47 -14.09 -16.50
CA PHE A 159 -19.90 -15.30 -15.81
C PHE A 159 -21.10 -15.02 -14.90
N ASP A 160 -21.67 -16.07 -14.32
CA ASP A 160 -22.68 -15.93 -13.27
C ASP A 160 -22.13 -15.22 -12.02
N ASP A 161 -23.04 -14.81 -11.14
CA ASP A 161 -22.67 -14.08 -9.93
C ASP A 161 -21.82 -14.91 -8.95
N GLY A 162 -21.64 -16.22 -9.17
CA GLY A 162 -20.82 -17.08 -8.32
C GLY A 162 -19.35 -16.67 -8.27
N ILE A 163 -18.80 -16.12 -9.36
CA ILE A 163 -17.44 -15.55 -9.35
C ILE A 163 -17.39 -14.25 -8.54
N ARG A 164 -18.43 -13.42 -8.62
CA ARG A 164 -18.49 -12.11 -7.95
C ARG A 164 -18.79 -12.24 -6.46
N ASN A 165 -19.60 -13.21 -6.09
CA ASN A 165 -19.98 -13.53 -4.71
C ASN A 165 -18.88 -14.33 -3.98
N GLY A 166 -17.87 -14.81 -4.71
CA GLY A 166 -16.76 -15.59 -4.15
C GLY A 166 -17.07 -17.07 -3.95
N ASP A 167 -18.20 -17.56 -4.49
CA ASP A 167 -18.57 -18.98 -4.49
C ASP A 167 -17.56 -19.80 -5.32
N VAL A 168 -16.98 -19.19 -6.36
CA VAL A 168 -15.91 -19.77 -7.17
C VAL A 168 -14.60 -19.01 -6.98
N LYS A 169 -13.58 -19.71 -6.50
CA LYS A 169 -12.24 -19.14 -6.31
C LYS A 169 -11.48 -19.05 -7.64
N VAL A 170 -11.50 -17.87 -8.25
CA VAL A 170 -10.70 -17.59 -9.46
C VAL A 170 -9.30 -17.11 -9.07
N MET A 171 -8.28 -17.73 -9.65
CA MET A 171 -6.87 -17.44 -9.40
C MET A 171 -6.15 -17.14 -10.72
N PHE A 172 -5.25 -16.16 -10.70
CA PHE A 172 -4.46 -15.69 -11.83
C PHE A 172 -2.99 -16.00 -11.61
N MET A 173 -2.32 -16.47 -12.66
CA MET A 173 -0.88 -16.70 -12.67
C MET A 173 -0.11 -15.38 -12.54
N GLN A 174 0.94 -15.39 -11.73
CA GLN A 174 1.88 -14.27 -11.55
C GLN A 174 3.22 -14.54 -12.25
N SER A 175 4.02 -13.49 -12.45
CA SER A 175 5.35 -13.55 -13.06
C SER A 175 6.33 -14.48 -12.34
N ASP A 176 6.13 -14.72 -11.06
CA ASP A 176 6.95 -15.62 -10.23
C ASP A 176 6.50 -17.09 -10.29
N GLY A 177 5.45 -17.39 -11.08
CA GLY A 177 4.86 -18.72 -11.19
C GLY A 177 3.84 -19.04 -10.08
N GLY A 178 3.57 -18.09 -9.18
CA GLY A 178 2.54 -18.19 -8.15
C GLY A 178 1.13 -17.92 -8.68
N LEU A 179 0.13 -18.23 -7.86
CA LEU A 179 -1.28 -17.92 -8.12
C LEU A 179 -1.78 -16.86 -7.15
N SER A 180 -2.57 -15.91 -7.65
CA SER A 180 -3.19 -14.86 -6.85
C SER A 180 -4.65 -14.66 -7.18
N PRO A 181 -5.50 -14.35 -6.18
CA PRO A 181 -6.86 -13.93 -6.45
C PRO A 181 -6.87 -12.59 -7.21
N ALA A 182 -7.99 -12.30 -7.87
CA ALA A 182 -8.19 -11.14 -8.73
C ALA A 182 -7.98 -9.80 -8.00
N ASP A 183 -8.45 -9.71 -6.76
CA ASP A 183 -8.39 -8.52 -5.90
C ASP A 183 -6.95 -8.10 -5.53
N ARG A 184 -6.03 -9.05 -5.47
CA ARG A 184 -4.60 -8.85 -5.16
C ARG A 184 -3.70 -8.85 -6.39
N PHE A 185 -4.28 -9.03 -7.57
CA PHE A 185 -3.54 -9.05 -8.82
C PHE A 185 -3.19 -7.62 -9.26
N SER A 186 -1.93 -7.41 -9.60
CA SER A 186 -1.38 -6.09 -9.96
C SER A 186 -0.60 -6.15 -11.25
N GLY A 187 -0.47 -5.00 -11.90
CA GLY A 187 0.10 -4.87 -13.23
C GLY A 187 1.52 -5.40 -13.33
N HIS A 188 2.39 -5.07 -12.36
CA HIS A 188 3.78 -5.55 -12.39
C HIS A 188 3.90 -7.08 -12.25
N ARG A 189 2.96 -7.73 -11.54
CA ARG A 189 2.94 -9.20 -11.36
C ARG A 189 2.28 -9.94 -12.52
N ALA A 190 1.61 -9.22 -13.41
CA ALA A 190 0.99 -9.80 -14.59
C ALA A 190 1.98 -9.96 -15.75
N VAL A 191 3.07 -9.20 -15.75
CA VAL A 191 4.06 -9.19 -16.83
C VAL A 191 4.70 -10.58 -16.95
N LEU A 192 4.57 -11.23 -18.11
CA LEU A 192 5.11 -12.58 -18.36
C LEU A 192 4.50 -13.71 -17.51
N SER A 193 3.31 -13.55 -16.95
CA SER A 193 2.64 -14.62 -16.19
C SER A 193 2.32 -15.88 -17.02
N GLY A 194 1.95 -15.72 -18.30
CA GLY A 194 1.69 -16.84 -19.20
C GLY A 194 2.90 -17.77 -19.39
N PRO A 195 4.07 -17.25 -19.83
CA PRO A 195 5.32 -18.01 -19.89
C PRO A 195 5.71 -18.67 -18.56
N ALA A 196 5.51 -17.99 -17.43
CA ALA A 196 5.75 -18.56 -16.10
C ALA A 196 4.89 -19.80 -15.85
N GLY A 197 3.61 -19.78 -16.22
CA GLY A 197 2.72 -20.94 -16.15
C GLY A 197 3.19 -22.12 -17.01
N GLY A 198 3.73 -21.84 -18.21
CA GLY A 198 4.34 -22.87 -19.06
C GLY A 198 5.57 -23.51 -18.40
N TYR A 199 6.43 -22.70 -17.78
CA TYR A 199 7.61 -23.19 -17.05
C TYR A 199 7.23 -24.03 -15.82
N VAL A 200 6.23 -23.59 -15.05
CA VAL A 200 5.67 -24.36 -13.93
C VAL A 200 5.11 -25.70 -14.41
N GLY A 201 4.39 -25.70 -15.54
CA GLY A 201 3.86 -26.92 -16.15
C GLY A 201 4.95 -27.90 -16.54
N TYR A 202 6.02 -27.42 -17.21
CA TYR A 202 7.18 -28.23 -17.55
C TYR A 202 7.82 -28.82 -16.28
N ALA A 203 8.22 -27.98 -15.32
CA ALA A 203 8.89 -28.41 -14.11
C ALA A 203 8.08 -29.44 -13.29
N ARG A 204 6.74 -29.34 -13.28
CA ARG A 204 5.87 -30.28 -12.56
C ARG A 204 5.67 -31.62 -13.25
N THR A 205 5.86 -31.67 -14.57
CA THR A 205 5.55 -32.86 -15.38
C THR A 205 6.77 -33.63 -15.84
N THR A 206 7.96 -33.02 -15.81
CA THR A 206 9.20 -33.62 -16.32
C THR A 206 10.21 -33.99 -15.24
N TYR A 207 9.77 -34.22 -13.98
CA TYR A 207 10.71 -34.65 -12.94
C TYR A 207 11.24 -36.07 -13.25
N TRP A 208 12.56 -36.23 -13.20
CA TRP A 208 13.21 -37.53 -13.20
C TRP A 208 13.39 -37.99 -11.76
N LYS A 209 12.96 -39.22 -11.47
CA LYS A 209 13.24 -39.90 -10.20
C LYS A 209 14.65 -40.47 -10.34
N GLU A 210 15.63 -39.94 -9.61
CA GLU A 210 16.89 -40.66 -9.43
C GLU A 210 16.57 -41.95 -8.66
N GLU A 211 16.89 -43.10 -9.26
CA GLU A 211 16.83 -44.42 -8.64
C GLU A 211 17.98 -44.64 -7.65
#